data_AF-A0A1Q6XEP0-F1
#
_entry.id   AF-A0A1Q6XEP0-F1
#
_cell.length_a   1.000
_cell.length_b   1.000
_cell.length_c   1.000
_cell.angle_alpha   90.00
_cell.angle_beta   90.00
_cell.angle_gamma   90.00
#
_symmetry.space_group_name_H-M   'P 1'
#
loop_
_entity.id
_entity.type
_entity.pdbx_description
1 polymer ?
#
loop_
_entity_poly.entity_id
_entity_poly.type
_entity_poly.pdbx_seq_one_letter_code
_entity_poly.pdbx_strand_id
1 'polypeptide(L)'
;MYQSVLCSTGIFLYAGGKDNSGNGQDGAIVSFSINYSTGVLTELPSSPLITHEWQPWKVLADTQTRFIWSWQVGLNRGIVAYDITPGTGDLTPSAFFSQTDPDYVNAWVEDHRGKYVFTGYIGWDFLNGKPGVSSWPISGNGDLLSQTIFFTKNPIGSVAVARQSPN
;
A
#
# COMPACT_ATOMS: atom_id res chain seq x y z
N MET A 1 15.96 -8.32 -5.24
CA MET A 1 15.12 -9.18 -4.38
C MET A 1 13.71 -8.61 -4.46
N TYR A 2 12.82 -9.25 -5.22
CA TYR A 2 11.45 -8.76 -5.39
C TYR A 2 10.65 -9.18 -4.17
N GLN A 3 10.17 -8.21 -3.39
CA GLN A 3 9.42 -8.47 -2.17
C GLN A 3 7.94 -8.43 -2.53
N SER A 4 7.29 -9.59 -2.58
CA SER A 4 5.83 -9.67 -2.58
C SER A 4 5.34 -9.28 -1.18
N VAL A 5 4.38 -8.37 -1.12
CA VAL A 5 3.80 -7.90 0.15
C VAL A 5 2.35 -8.32 0.18
N LEU A 6 1.92 -8.86 1.31
CA LEU A 6 0.56 -9.38 1.50
C LEU A 6 -0.20 -8.43 2.45
N CYS A 7 -1.41 -8.06 2.08
CA CYS A 7 -2.37 -7.42 2.98
C CYS A 7 -3.73 -8.12 2.90
N SER A 8 -4.47 -8.18 4.01
CA SER A 8 -5.77 -8.83 4.07
C SER A 8 -6.84 -7.91 4.64
N THR A 9 -8.04 -7.94 4.07
CA THR A 9 -9.21 -7.19 4.53
C THR A 9 -10.43 -8.08 4.50
N GLY A 10 -11.06 -8.31 5.66
CA GLY A 10 -12.15 -9.28 5.75
C GLY A 10 -11.66 -10.63 5.22
N ILE A 11 -12.27 -11.15 4.16
CA ILE A 11 -11.95 -12.45 3.53
C ILE A 11 -11.03 -12.36 2.30
N PHE A 12 -10.44 -11.21 2.00
CA PHE A 12 -9.60 -11.04 0.81
C PHE A 12 -8.13 -10.85 1.17
N LEU A 13 -7.24 -11.32 0.30
CA LEU A 13 -5.79 -11.16 0.33
C LEU A 13 -5.35 -10.51 -0.97
N TYR A 14 -4.41 -9.56 -0.87
CA TYR A 14 -3.88 -8.86 -2.03
C TYR A 14 -2.36 -8.91 -2.03
N ALA A 15 -1.79 -9.16 -3.21
CA ALA A 15 -0.35 -9.27 -3.41
C ALA A 15 0.08 -8.33 -4.55
N GLY A 16 0.90 -7.34 -4.23
CA GLY A 16 1.56 -6.51 -5.25
C GLY A 16 2.83 -7.19 -5.76
N GLY A 17 3.04 -7.15 -7.08
CA GLY A 17 4.26 -7.63 -7.69
C GLY A 17 4.45 -7.17 -9.13
N LYS A 18 5.59 -7.56 -9.69
CA LYS A 18 5.85 -7.41 -11.12
C LYS A 18 4.96 -8.36 -11.90
N ASP A 19 4.41 -7.91 -13.02
CA ASP A 19 3.70 -8.81 -13.92
C ASP A 19 4.68 -9.73 -14.68
N ASN A 20 4.16 -10.83 -15.23
CA ASN A 20 4.96 -11.76 -16.05
C ASN A 20 4.72 -11.55 -17.56
N SER A 21 4.18 -10.40 -17.99
CA SER A 21 3.80 -10.16 -19.39
C SER A 21 5.01 -10.04 -20.35
N GLY A 22 6.23 -10.08 -19.81
CA GLY A 22 7.47 -10.10 -20.60
C GLY A 22 7.94 -8.73 -21.08
N ASN A 23 7.13 -7.67 -20.94
CA ASN A 23 7.55 -6.30 -21.24
C ASN A 23 8.42 -5.67 -20.13
N GLY A 24 8.39 -6.26 -18.93
CA GLY A 24 9.26 -5.90 -17.82
C GLY A 24 8.92 -4.58 -17.12
N GLN A 25 7.88 -3.87 -17.56
CA GLN A 25 7.50 -2.54 -17.08
C GLN A 25 6.21 -2.55 -16.27
N ASP A 26 5.33 -3.52 -16.53
CA ASP A 26 4.03 -3.56 -15.87
C ASP A 26 4.08 -4.24 -14.49
N GLY A 27 3.26 -3.70 -13.59
CA GLY A 27 2.96 -4.29 -12.30
C GLY A 27 1.56 -4.86 -12.27
N ALA A 28 1.33 -5.74 -11.30
CA ALA A 28 0.03 -6.32 -11.05
C ALA A 28 -0.25 -6.38 -9.56
N ILE A 29 -1.52 -6.19 -9.20
CA ILE A 29 -2.05 -6.61 -7.92
C ILE A 29 -2.86 -7.89 -8.16
N VAL A 30 -2.42 -8.97 -7.54
CA VAL A 30 -3.09 -10.27 -7.57
C VAL A 30 -3.99 -10.37 -6.35
N SER A 31 -5.26 -10.71 -6.56
CA SER A 31 -6.29 -10.72 -5.52
C SER A 31 -6.80 -12.13 -5.27
N PHE A 32 -6.95 -12.50 -4.00
CA PHE A 32 -7.45 -13.81 -3.59
C PHE A 32 -8.57 -13.66 -2.56
N SER A 33 -9.50 -14.61 -2.56
CA SER A 33 -10.34 -14.90 -1.40
C SER A 33 -9.65 -15.92 -0.49
N ILE A 34 -9.90 -15.80 0.82
CA ILE A 34 -9.34 -16.64 1.88
C ILE A 34 -10.47 -17.42 2.54
N ASN A 35 -10.33 -18.75 2.59
CA ASN A 35 -11.13 -19.56 3.49
C ASN A 35 -10.45 -19.63 4.87
N TYR A 36 -10.90 -18.83 5.84
CA TYR A 36 -10.28 -18.79 7.17
C TYR A 36 -10.35 -20.08 7.99
N SER A 37 -11.24 -21.02 7.63
CA SER A 37 -11.29 -22.31 8.31
C SER A 37 -10.18 -23.27 7.86
N THR A 38 -9.62 -23.05 6.66
CA THR A 38 -8.64 -23.96 6.03
C THR A 38 -7.34 -23.28 5.61
N GLY A 39 -7.32 -21.95 5.53
CA GLY A 39 -6.20 -21.16 4.98
C GLY A 39 -6.08 -21.23 3.45
N VAL A 40 -7.01 -21.88 2.75
CA VAL A 40 -6.96 -22.00 1.29
C VAL A 40 -7.23 -20.65 0.64
N LEU A 41 -6.38 -20.28 -0.32
CA LEU A 41 -6.50 -19.09 -1.16
C LEU A 41 -7.10 -19.47 -2.52
N THR A 42 -8.09 -18.71 -2.98
CA THR A 42 -8.66 -18.83 -4.34
C THR A 42 -8.54 -17.49 -5.04
N GLU A 43 -7.81 -17.44 -6.15
CA GLU A 43 -7.63 -16.22 -6.94
C GLU A 43 -8.99 -15.71 -7.45
N LEU A 44 -9.18 -14.38 -7.41
CA LEU A 44 -10.42 -13.74 -7.87
C LEU A 44 -10.47 -13.71 -9.41
N PRO A 45 -11.65 -13.82 -10.04
CA PRO A 45 -11.77 -13.78 -11.51
C PRO A 45 -11.30 -12.47 -12.16
N SER A 46 -11.31 -11.37 -11.43
CA SER A 46 -10.83 -10.04 -11.86
C SER A 46 -9.31 -9.88 -11.74
N SER A 47 -8.61 -10.86 -11.16
CA SER A 47 -7.16 -10.87 -10.98
C SER A 47 -6.45 -11.39 -12.25
N PRO A 48 -5.25 -10.87 -12.58
CA PRO A 48 -4.59 -9.73 -11.95
C PRO A 48 -5.19 -8.39 -12.37
N LEU A 49 -5.23 -7.43 -11.44
CA LEU A 49 -5.39 -6.02 -11.80
C LEU A 49 -4.05 -5.52 -12.34
N ILE A 50 -3.97 -5.31 -13.65
CA ILE A 50 -2.78 -4.71 -14.26
C ILE A 50 -2.74 -3.23 -13.90
N THR A 51 -1.76 -2.87 -13.09
CA THR A 51 -1.44 -1.47 -12.77
C THR A 51 -0.50 -1.00 -13.87
N HIS A 52 -1.09 -0.63 -15.02
CA HIS A 52 -0.33 -0.15 -16.16
C HIS A 52 0.67 0.91 -15.70
N GLU A 53 1.89 0.80 -16.24
CA GLU A 53 3.04 1.66 -16.03
C GLU A 53 4.03 1.26 -14.92
N TRP A 54 3.69 0.62 -13.79
CA TRP A 54 4.71 0.42 -12.73
C TRP A 54 4.48 -0.78 -11.79
N GLN A 55 5.55 -1.26 -11.17
CA GLN A 55 5.55 -2.41 -10.23
C GLN A 55 5.13 -1.96 -8.81
N PRO A 56 3.99 -2.44 -8.25
CA PRO A 56 3.63 -2.19 -6.86
C PRO A 56 4.61 -2.92 -5.93
N TRP A 57 5.52 -2.17 -5.31
CA TRP A 57 6.58 -2.75 -4.47
C TRP A 57 6.13 -3.01 -3.03
N LYS A 58 5.05 -2.33 -2.63
CA LYS A 58 4.36 -2.47 -1.34
C LYS A 58 2.87 -2.33 -1.59
N VAL A 59 2.07 -3.15 -0.90
CA VAL A 59 0.62 -2.94 -0.75
C VAL A 59 0.25 -2.84 0.73
N LEU A 60 -0.74 -2.01 1.05
CA LEU A 60 -1.35 -1.84 2.36
C LEU A 60 -2.86 -1.80 2.14
N ALA A 61 -3.61 -2.47 3.01
CA ALA A 61 -5.06 -2.40 2.94
C ALA A 61 -5.62 -1.72 4.18
N ASP A 62 -6.70 -0.98 3.98
CA ASP A 62 -7.43 -0.27 5.02
C ASP A 62 -8.06 -1.26 6.01
N THR A 63 -7.87 -0.98 7.29
CA THR A 63 -8.47 -1.65 8.45
C THR A 63 -9.99 -1.70 8.40
N GLN A 64 -10.64 -0.78 7.68
CA GLN A 64 -12.08 -0.72 7.45
C GLN A 64 -12.52 -1.39 6.13
N THR A 65 -11.60 -2.06 5.44
CA THR A 65 -11.87 -2.80 4.19
C THR A 65 -12.44 -1.94 3.06
N ARG A 66 -12.07 -0.65 3.01
CA ARG A 66 -12.55 0.29 1.99
C ARG A 66 -11.56 0.45 0.84
N PHE A 67 -10.27 0.56 1.18
CA PHE A 67 -9.23 0.92 0.23
C PHE A 67 -8.02 0.00 0.30
N ILE A 68 -7.28 -0.08 -0.80
CA ILE A 68 -5.89 -0.57 -0.85
C ILE A 68 -5.00 0.55 -1.36
N TRP A 69 -3.84 0.70 -0.77
CA TRP A 69 -2.77 1.54 -1.28
C TRP A 69 -1.68 0.67 -1.88
N SER A 70 -1.21 1.06 -3.05
CA SER A 70 0.02 0.54 -3.64
C SER A 70 1.06 1.64 -3.69
N TRP A 71 2.31 1.31 -3.35
CA TRP A 71 3.45 2.17 -3.58
C TRP A 71 4.14 1.77 -4.88
N GLN A 72 4.22 2.72 -5.82
CA GLN A 72 4.75 2.52 -7.16
C GLN A 72 6.12 3.19 -7.31
N VAL A 73 7.00 2.53 -8.06
CA VAL A 73 8.41 2.89 -8.23
C VAL A 73 8.68 3.10 -9.72
N GLY A 74 9.38 4.18 -10.09
CA GLY A 74 9.60 4.52 -11.48
C GLY A 74 9.98 5.98 -11.71
N LEU A 75 9.69 6.49 -12.91
CA LEU A 75 9.80 7.92 -13.25
C LEU A 75 8.62 8.73 -12.69
N ASN A 76 7.46 8.08 -12.52
CA ASN A 76 6.28 8.63 -11.86
C ASN A 76 6.06 7.86 -10.54
N ARG A 77 6.88 8.15 -9.53
CA ARG A 77 6.77 7.54 -8.19
C ARG A 77 5.58 8.13 -7.44
N GLY A 78 4.85 7.28 -6.71
CA GLY A 78 3.70 7.73 -5.95
C GLY A 78 2.97 6.62 -5.23
N ILE A 79 1.96 7.02 -4.47
CA ILE A 79 1.02 6.11 -3.82
C ILE A 79 -0.30 6.21 -4.57
N VAL A 80 -0.85 5.06 -4.96
CA VAL A 80 -2.15 4.95 -5.63
C VAL A 80 -3.11 4.21 -4.72
N ALA A 81 -4.29 4.79 -4.50
CA ALA A 81 -5.39 4.17 -3.80
C ALA A 81 -6.27 3.38 -4.78
N TYR A 82 -6.86 2.27 -4.32
CA TYR A 82 -7.84 1.46 -5.04
C TYR A 82 -9.03 1.25 -4.11
N ASP A 83 -10.24 1.47 -4.62
CA ASP A 83 -11.47 1.09 -3.95
C ASP A 83 -11.63 -0.43 -3.96
N ILE A 84 -12.02 -0.98 -2.82
CA ILE A 84 -12.39 -2.39 -2.69
C ILE A 84 -13.90 -2.50 -2.89
N THR A 85 -14.31 -3.28 -3.89
CA THR A 85 -15.72 -3.59 -4.13
C THR A 85 -16.24 -4.50 -3.02
N PRO A 86 -17.24 -4.07 -2.23
CA PRO A 86 -17.78 -4.89 -1.15
C PRO A 86 -18.33 -6.22 -1.66
N GLY A 87 -17.96 -7.32 -1.01
CA GLY A 87 -18.46 -8.66 -1.32
C GLY A 87 -17.72 -9.41 -2.42
N THR A 88 -17.12 -8.72 -3.39
CA THR A 88 -16.28 -9.36 -4.43
C THR A 88 -14.79 -9.21 -4.17
N GLY A 89 -14.38 -8.12 -3.52
CA GLY A 89 -12.98 -7.81 -3.30
C GLY A 89 -12.27 -7.24 -4.54
N ASP A 90 -13.02 -6.95 -5.61
CA ASP A 90 -12.48 -6.38 -6.84
C ASP A 90 -11.95 -4.98 -6.61
N LEU A 91 -10.84 -4.64 -7.27
CA LEU A 91 -10.15 -3.36 -7.10
C LEU A 91 -10.46 -2.40 -8.23
N THR A 92 -10.83 -1.17 -7.90
CA THR A 92 -11.00 -0.07 -8.86
C THR A 92 -10.00 1.04 -8.52
N PRO A 93 -9.12 1.47 -9.44
CA PRO A 93 -8.14 2.52 -9.15
C PRO A 93 -8.81 3.87 -8.86
N SER A 94 -8.31 4.60 -7.87
CA SER A 94 -8.61 6.03 -7.69
C SER A 94 -8.06 6.81 -8.88
N ALA A 95 -8.82 7.83 -9.32
CA ALA A 95 -8.38 8.73 -10.39
C ALA A 95 -7.22 9.64 -9.98
N PHE A 96 -6.87 9.69 -8.68
CA PHE A 96 -5.87 10.62 -8.16
C PHE A 96 -4.51 9.94 -7.95
N PHE A 97 -3.52 10.42 -8.69
CA PHE A 97 -2.11 10.09 -8.50
C PHE A 97 -1.48 11.17 -7.61
N SER A 98 -1.21 10.84 -6.35
CA SER A 98 -0.47 11.73 -5.46
C SER A 98 1.03 11.49 -5.65
N GLN A 99 1.68 12.31 -6.48
CA GLN A 99 3.13 12.44 -6.46
C GLN A 99 3.50 13.20 -5.19
N THR A 100 3.74 12.46 -4.12
CA THR A 100 4.25 13.01 -2.88
C THR A 100 5.36 12.07 -2.41
N ASP A 101 6.59 12.41 -2.78
CA ASP A 101 7.80 11.70 -2.37
C ASP A 101 7.69 11.26 -0.91
N PRO A 102 7.92 9.97 -0.62
CA PRO A 102 9.27 9.55 -0.36
C PRO A 102 9.73 8.49 -1.35
N ASP A 103 10.88 8.75 -1.94
CA ASP A 103 11.58 7.86 -2.85
C ASP A 103 11.79 6.43 -2.30
N TYR A 104 11.68 6.21 -0.99
CA TYR A 104 11.73 4.88 -0.39
C TYR A 104 10.89 4.80 0.90
N VAL A 105 9.60 4.52 0.76
CA VAL A 105 8.78 4.02 1.88
C VAL A 105 9.24 2.60 2.20
N ASN A 106 9.90 2.45 3.34
CA ASN A 106 10.42 1.15 3.77
C ASN A 106 9.38 0.35 4.57
N ALA A 107 8.60 1.06 5.38
CA ALA A 107 7.53 0.48 6.17
C ALA A 107 6.33 1.42 6.22
N TRP A 108 5.14 0.87 6.37
CA TRP A 108 3.91 1.64 6.51
C TRP A 108 2.85 0.88 7.29
N VAL A 109 1.95 1.63 7.93
CA VAL A 109 0.87 1.10 8.77
C VAL A 109 -0.26 2.11 8.85
N GLU A 110 -1.50 1.65 8.81
CA GLU A 110 -2.66 2.49 9.05
C GLU A 110 -2.98 2.57 10.55
N ASP A 111 -3.52 3.70 11.00
CA ASP A 111 -4.11 3.81 12.33
C ASP A 111 -5.41 3.00 12.45
N HIS A 112 -5.73 2.53 13.66
CA HIS A 112 -6.91 1.68 13.91
C HIS A 112 -8.27 2.37 13.64
N ARG A 113 -8.30 3.69 13.43
CA ARG A 113 -9.50 4.46 13.09
C ARG A 113 -9.58 4.81 11.59
N GLY A 114 -8.64 4.32 10.78
CA GLY A 114 -8.56 4.54 9.33
C GLY A 114 -8.65 6.01 8.91
N LYS A 115 -7.94 6.87 9.65
CA LYS A 115 -7.82 8.32 9.40
C LYS A 115 -6.43 8.70 8.89
N TYR A 116 -5.41 7.94 9.23
CA TYR A 116 -4.01 8.23 8.92
C TYR A 116 -3.26 6.96 8.52
N VAL A 117 -2.40 7.09 7.51
CA VAL A 117 -1.31 6.15 7.25
C VAL A 117 -0.02 6.74 7.81
N PHE A 118 0.80 5.93 8.45
CA PHE A 118 2.14 6.28 8.89
C PHE A 118 3.16 5.54 8.03
N THR A 119 4.20 6.23 7.57
CA THR A 119 5.28 5.65 6.78
C THR A 119 6.63 5.90 7.45
N GLY A 120 7.52 4.91 7.40
CA GLY A 120 8.93 5.04 7.77
C GLY A 120 9.81 4.99 6.52
N TYR A 121 10.83 5.85 6.48
CA TYR A 121 11.75 5.96 5.35
C TYR A 121 13.22 5.97 5.80
N ILE A 122 14.07 5.51 4.89
CA ILE A 122 15.48 5.19 5.13
C ILE A 122 16.46 6.29 4.69
N GLY A 123 16.02 7.26 3.88
CA GLY A 123 16.79 8.47 3.54
C GLY A 123 17.86 8.30 2.47
N TRP A 124 17.58 7.63 1.34
CA TRP A 124 18.58 7.46 0.27
C TRP A 124 18.58 8.61 -0.77
N ASP A 125 17.55 9.45 -0.76
CA ASP A 125 17.26 10.48 -1.77
C ASP A 125 16.12 11.43 -1.35
N PHE A 126 15.17 10.98 -0.52
CA PHE A 126 14.14 11.84 0.08
C PHE A 126 14.70 12.88 1.08
N LEU A 127 14.25 14.14 0.99
CA LEU A 127 14.58 15.25 1.91
C LEU A 127 16.08 15.43 2.21
N ASN A 128 16.91 15.36 1.18
CA ASN A 128 18.37 15.40 1.26
C ASN A 128 18.98 14.22 2.04
N GLY A 129 18.42 13.03 1.85
CA GLY A 129 18.94 11.79 2.43
C GLY A 129 18.70 11.64 3.94
N LYS A 130 17.71 12.36 4.49
CA LYS A 130 17.40 12.28 5.92
C LYS A 130 16.39 11.15 6.16
N PRO A 131 16.60 10.26 7.14
CA PRO A 131 15.61 9.26 7.52
C PRO A 131 14.53 9.84 8.45
N GLY A 132 13.43 9.13 8.61
CA GLY A 132 12.33 9.60 9.44
C GLY A 132 11.03 8.84 9.29
N VAL A 133 9.99 9.44 9.86
CA VAL A 133 8.61 8.99 9.74
C VAL A 133 7.74 10.12 9.21
N SER A 134 6.67 9.78 8.52
CA SER A 134 5.64 10.74 8.15
C SER A 134 4.25 10.19 8.37
N SER A 135 3.28 11.11 8.55
CA SER A 135 1.87 10.80 8.70
C SER A 135 1.08 11.40 7.53
N TRP A 136 0.16 10.62 6.97
CA TRP A 136 -0.63 10.93 5.81
C TRP A 136 -2.12 10.88 6.18
N PRO A 137 -2.86 11.99 6.16
CA PRO A 137 -4.30 11.96 6.33
C PRO A 137 -4.96 11.23 5.15
N ILE A 138 -5.99 10.42 5.43
CA ILE A 138 -6.76 9.70 4.42
C ILE A 138 -7.98 10.53 4.02
N SER A 139 -8.16 10.77 2.72
CA SER A 139 -9.32 11.47 2.16
C SER A 139 -10.58 10.58 2.16
N GLY A 140 -11.74 11.17 1.85
CA GLY A 140 -12.99 10.40 1.73
C GLY A 140 -12.98 9.34 0.62
N ASN A 141 -12.10 9.48 -0.37
CA ASN A 141 -11.94 8.56 -1.50
C ASN A 141 -10.66 7.72 -1.37
N GLY A 142 -10.09 7.65 -0.16
CA GLY A 142 -8.89 6.85 0.10
C GLY A 142 -7.57 7.52 -0.28
N ASP A 143 -7.56 8.68 -0.94
CA ASP A 143 -6.31 9.35 -1.29
C ASP A 143 -5.50 9.76 -0.06
N LEU A 144 -4.18 9.56 -0.11
CA LEU A 144 -3.27 10.05 0.91
C LEU A 144 -2.95 11.53 0.65
N LEU A 145 -3.40 12.38 1.57
CA LEU A 145 -3.21 13.83 1.54
C LEU A 145 -1.79 14.21 1.98
N SER A 146 -1.45 15.50 1.85
CA SER A 146 -0.12 16.03 2.21
C SER A 146 0.39 15.48 3.54
N GLN A 147 1.59 14.90 3.48
CA GLN A 147 2.25 14.34 4.66
C GLN A 147 2.73 15.42 5.65
N THR A 148 2.78 15.03 6.92
CA THR A 148 3.58 15.70 7.95
C THR A 148 4.84 14.87 8.21
N ILE A 149 6.00 15.51 8.17
CA ILE A 149 7.32 14.86 8.20
C ILE A 149 7.99 15.03 9.57
N PHE A 150 8.62 13.96 10.05
CA PHE A 150 9.44 13.95 11.26
C PHE A 150 10.78 13.27 10.99
N PHE A 151 11.86 14.04 11.05
CA PHE A 151 13.21 13.49 10.90
C PHE A 151 13.65 12.72 12.13
N THR A 152 14.40 11.66 11.89
CA THR A 152 15.04 10.87 12.94
C THR A 152 16.54 10.79 12.70
N LYS A 153 17.28 10.33 13.71
CA LYS A 153 18.73 10.15 13.59
C LYS A 153 19.09 8.93 12.73
N ASN A 154 18.26 7.90 12.74
CA ASN A 154 18.55 6.59 12.15
C ASN A 154 17.45 6.17 11.17
N PRO A 155 17.77 5.36 10.13
CA PRO A 155 16.78 4.78 9.21
C PRO A 155 15.66 4.00 9.92
N ILE A 156 14.43 4.13 9.41
CA ILE A 156 13.27 3.43 9.96
C ILE A 156 13.02 2.12 9.21
N GLY A 157 13.25 1.01 9.91
CA GLY A 157 13.08 -0.36 9.39
C GLY A 157 11.64 -0.87 9.40
N SER A 158 10.84 -0.42 10.37
CA SER A 158 9.48 -0.90 10.63
C SER A 158 8.69 0.17 11.39
N VAL A 159 7.37 0.21 11.19
CA VAL A 159 6.44 1.05 11.94
C VAL A 159 5.25 0.22 12.41
N ALA A 160 4.69 0.56 13.57
CA ALA A 160 3.50 -0.08 14.13
C ALA A 160 2.70 0.95 14.93
N VAL A 161 1.37 0.79 14.95
CA VAL A 161 0.46 1.65 15.72
C VAL A 161 -0.21 0.81 16.80
N ALA A 162 -0.02 1.20 18.07
CA ALA A 162 -0.73 0.60 19.19
C ALA A 162 -2.21 1.00 19.18
N ARG A 163 -3.10 0.11 19.64
CA ARG A 163 -4.52 0.46 19.82
C ARG A 163 -4.66 1.58 20.83
N GLN A 164 -5.50 2.56 20.52
CA GLN A 164 -5.70 3.74 21.39
C GLN A 164 -6.41 3.41 22.71
N SER A 165 -7.00 2.22 22.88
CA SER A 165 -7.39 1.61 24.16
C SER A 165 -7.66 0.11 23.98
N PRO A 166 -7.07 -0.79 24.79
CA PRO A 166 -7.52 -2.17 24.88
C PRO A 166 -8.69 -2.22 25.88
N ASN A 167 -9.92 -2.16 25.37
CA ASN A 167 -11.08 -2.64 26.11
C ASN A 167 -11.54 -3.95 25.47
#